data_AF-A0A962BHA3-F1
#
_entry.id   AF-A0A962BHA3-F1
#
_cell.length_a   1.000
_cell.length_b   1.000
_cell.length_c   1.000
_cell.angle_alpha   90.00
_cell.angle_beta   90.00
_cell.angle_gamma   90.00
#
_symmetry.space_group_name_H-M   'P 1'
#
loop_
_entity.id
_entity.type
_entity.pdbx_description
1 polymer ?
#
loop_
_entity_poly.entity_id
_entity_poly.type
_entity_poly.pdbx_seq_one_letter_code
_entity_poly.pdbx_strand_id
1 'polypeptide(L)'
;MLAKSFIPLFLISFISFSTISFAEGTIQQRQITKEEREEYQKLSAVYAQGLFESTCMENYRQFLSEEGMGFLQNAPQEKFDALAKSCRCLVKDVMELYQPQDVITAVTYLYKHRPHAETLSPEFMEFYNSKNGHSLLTYISTPSNRKKCGFVR
;
A
#
# COMPACT_ATOMS: atom_id res chain seq x y z
N MET A 1 2.41 71.90 31.77
CA MET A 1 1.93 72.12 30.40
C MET A 1 2.72 71.23 29.45
N LEU A 2 2.00 70.57 28.54
CA LEU A 2 2.45 69.80 27.38
C LEU A 2 3.11 68.44 27.62
N ALA A 3 2.26 67.43 27.49
CA ALA A 3 2.57 66.03 27.23
C ALA A 3 3.39 65.84 25.94
N LYS A 4 4.31 64.87 25.96
CA LYS A 4 4.79 64.12 24.79
C LYS A 4 4.93 62.66 25.23
N SER A 5 3.84 61.91 25.12
CA SER A 5 3.62 60.91 24.08
C SER A 5 4.43 59.63 24.32
N PHE A 6 3.86 58.82 25.21
CA PHE A 6 3.97 57.37 25.26
C PHE A 6 3.61 56.80 23.87
N ILE A 7 4.49 56.01 23.28
CA ILE A 7 4.15 55.16 22.11
C ILE A 7 4.15 53.71 22.59
N PRO A 8 2.98 53.12 22.91
CA PRO A 8 2.84 51.69 22.94
C PRO A 8 1.83 51.28 21.87
N LEU A 9 2.31 50.96 20.67
CA LEU A 9 1.51 50.31 19.64
C LEU A 9 2.41 49.19 19.09
N PHE A 10 2.47 48.05 19.78
CA PHE A 10 1.53 46.94 19.53
C PHE A 10 1.24 46.81 18.02
N LEU A 11 2.31 46.66 17.22
CA LEU A 11 2.28 45.89 15.98
C LEU A 11 2.08 44.41 16.34
N ILE A 12 0.94 44.09 16.97
CA ILE A 12 0.26 42.84 16.68
C ILE A 12 -0.15 43.03 15.23
N SER A 13 0.69 42.49 14.35
CA SER A 13 0.28 42.13 13.02
C SER A 13 -0.93 41.23 13.21
N PHE A 14 -2.10 41.83 13.02
CA PHE A 14 -3.35 41.16 12.73
C PHE A 14 -3.01 40.14 11.63
N ILE A 15 -2.80 38.89 12.05
CA ILE A 15 -3.02 37.75 11.19
C ILE A 15 -4.51 37.81 10.95
N SER A 16 -4.88 38.44 9.84
CA SER A 16 -6.21 38.38 9.28
C SER A 16 -6.51 36.91 8.99
N PHE A 17 -6.98 36.21 10.02
CA PHE A 17 -7.83 35.03 9.95
C PHE A 17 -9.16 35.48 9.33
N SER A 18 -9.09 35.91 8.08
CA SER A 18 -10.25 36.10 7.23
C SER A 18 -10.54 34.74 6.64
N THR A 19 -11.36 33.99 7.38
CA THR A 19 -12.37 33.11 6.79
C THR A 19 -11.86 32.22 5.64
N ILE A 20 -11.30 31.08 6.01
CA ILE A 20 -11.46 29.87 5.20
C ILE A 20 -12.96 29.58 5.20
N SER A 21 -13.68 30.27 4.31
CA SER A 21 -14.99 29.82 3.86
C SER A 21 -14.72 28.43 3.30
N PHE A 22 -15.23 27.42 4.00
CA PHE A 22 -15.48 26.12 3.43
C PHE A 22 -16.36 26.35 2.20
N ALA A 23 -15.71 26.44 1.03
CA ALA A 23 -16.37 26.26 -0.24
C ALA A 23 -16.72 24.76 -0.33
N GLU A 24 -17.79 24.38 0.39
CA GLU A 24 -18.69 23.35 -0.07
C GLU A 24 -19.19 23.77 -1.44
N GLY A 25 -18.58 23.22 -2.49
CA GLY A 25 -19.00 23.52 -3.85
C GLY A 25 -17.86 23.36 -4.83
N THR A 26 -17.92 22.28 -5.60
CA THR A 26 -17.12 22.02 -6.80
C THR A 26 -15.65 21.68 -6.54
N ILE A 27 -15.42 20.46 -6.04
CA ILE A 27 -14.40 19.64 -6.71
C ILE A 27 -14.83 19.60 -8.18
N GLN A 28 -14.22 20.46 -9.01
CA GLN A 28 -14.20 20.24 -10.45
C GLN A 28 -13.70 18.81 -10.64
N GLN A 29 -14.60 17.88 -10.97
CA GLN A 29 -14.22 16.62 -11.60
C GLN A 29 -13.58 17.01 -12.93
N ARG A 30 -12.30 17.35 -12.91
CA ARG A 30 -11.49 17.45 -14.12
C ARG A 30 -11.65 16.09 -14.80
N GLN A 31 -12.32 16.08 -15.95
CA GLN A 31 -12.46 14.88 -16.75
C GLN A 31 -11.04 14.49 -17.17
N ILE A 32 -10.55 13.41 -16.57
CA ILE A 32 -9.23 12.85 -16.85
C ILE A 32 -9.22 12.47 -18.34
N THR A 33 -8.21 12.92 -19.08
CA THR A 33 -8.10 12.54 -20.50
C THR A 33 -7.83 11.04 -20.62
N LYS A 34 -8.02 10.48 -21.82
CA LYS A 34 -7.69 9.08 -22.07
C LYS A 34 -6.21 8.81 -21.82
N GLU A 35 -5.31 9.72 -22.23
CA GLU A 35 -3.88 9.58 -21.97
C GLU A 35 -3.55 9.61 -20.47
N GLU A 36 -4.11 10.57 -19.72
CA GLU A 36 -3.90 10.68 -18.27
C GLU A 36 -4.42 9.42 -17.54
N ARG A 37 -5.52 8.81 -18.01
CA ARG A 37 -6.03 7.55 -17.45
C ARG A 37 -5.09 6.37 -17.73
N GLU A 38 -4.57 6.26 -18.95
CA GLU A 38 -3.61 5.20 -19.32
C GLU A 38 -2.30 5.34 -18.54
N GLU A 39 -1.82 6.57 -18.34
CA GLU A 39 -0.64 6.84 -17.52
C GLU A 39 -0.88 6.49 -16.04
N TYR A 40 -2.03 6.88 -15.50
CA TYR A 40 -2.42 6.51 -14.13
C TYR A 40 -2.50 5.00 -13.93
N GLN A 41 -3.04 4.26 -14.90
CA GLN A 41 -3.09 2.80 -14.85
C GLN A 41 -1.69 2.18 -14.85
N LYS A 42 -0.76 2.70 -15.66
CA LYS A 42 0.64 2.25 -15.66
C LYS A 42 1.32 2.52 -14.32
N LEU A 43 1.14 3.71 -13.76
CA LEU A 43 1.68 4.08 -12.45
C LEU A 43 1.13 3.18 -11.33
N SER A 44 -0.18 2.93 -11.35
CA SER A 44 -0.84 2.03 -10.39
C SER A 44 -0.29 0.61 -10.49
N ALA A 45 -0.06 0.10 -11.71
CA ALA A 45 0.53 -1.23 -11.92
C ALA A 45 1.96 -1.33 -11.38
N VAL A 46 2.82 -0.35 -11.66
CA VAL A 46 4.20 -0.31 -11.14
C VAL A 46 4.20 -0.23 -9.61
N TYR A 47 3.32 0.61 -9.04
CA TYR A 47 3.19 0.73 -7.59
C TYR A 47 2.69 -0.57 -6.94
N ALA A 48 1.64 -1.19 -7.49
CA ALA A 48 1.10 -2.45 -7.01
C ALA A 48 2.14 -3.57 -7.04
N GLN A 49 2.91 -3.67 -8.14
CA GLN A 49 4.00 -4.63 -8.27
C GLN A 49 5.07 -4.41 -7.20
N GLY A 50 5.59 -3.19 -7.07
CA GLY A 50 6.65 -2.88 -6.10
C GLY A 50 6.20 -3.07 -4.65
N LEU A 51 4.97 -2.67 -4.34
CA LEU A 51 4.36 -2.89 -3.04
C LEU A 51 4.25 -4.38 -2.73
N PHE A 52 3.73 -5.18 -3.67
CA PHE A 52 3.54 -6.61 -3.44
C PHE A 52 4.87 -7.38 -3.39
N GLU A 53 5.86 -7.04 -4.23
CA GLU A 53 7.21 -7.64 -4.17
C GLU A 53 7.86 -7.42 -2.80
N SER A 54 7.86 -6.17 -2.31
CA SER A 54 8.43 -5.82 -1.01
C SER A 54 7.74 -6.59 0.12
N THR A 55 6.42 -6.60 0.12
CA THR A 55 5.64 -7.30 1.14
C THR A 55 5.80 -8.82 1.07
N CYS A 56 5.92 -9.38 -0.13
CA CYS A 56 6.21 -10.80 -0.31
C CYS A 56 7.55 -11.17 0.34
N MET A 57 8.60 -10.39 0.07
CA MET A 57 9.92 -10.62 0.65
C MET A 57 9.91 -10.57 2.18
N GLU A 58 9.06 -9.74 2.78
CA GLU A 58 8.91 -9.65 4.23
C GLU A 58 8.16 -10.85 4.83
N ASN A 59 7.02 -11.22 4.25
CA ASN A 59 6.11 -12.22 4.82
C ASN A 59 6.53 -13.67 4.53
N TYR A 60 7.32 -13.88 3.47
CA TYR A 60 7.78 -15.20 3.07
C TYR A 60 9.22 -15.52 3.52
N ARG A 61 9.80 -14.74 4.45
CA ARG A 61 11.15 -15.02 5.01
C ARG A 61 11.30 -16.40 5.65
N GLN A 62 10.21 -17.01 6.09
CA GLN A 62 10.17 -18.40 6.56
C GLN A 62 10.63 -19.42 5.50
N PHE A 63 10.71 -19.06 4.21
CA PHE A 63 11.27 -19.90 3.14
C PHE A 63 12.80 -19.75 2.98
N LEU A 64 13.45 -18.96 3.84
CA LEU A 64 14.91 -18.88 3.88
C LEU A 64 15.55 -20.07 4.62
N SER A 65 14.76 -20.87 5.35
CA SER A 65 15.17 -22.12 6.00
C SER A 65 14.22 -23.27 5.73
N GLU A 66 14.77 -24.47 5.77
CA GLU A 66 14.02 -25.74 5.71
C GLU A 66 13.18 -25.94 6.98
N GLU A 67 13.71 -25.53 8.13
CA GLU A 67 13.04 -25.63 9.44
C GLU A 67 11.87 -24.64 9.62
N GLY A 68 11.75 -23.63 8.75
CA GLY A 68 10.67 -22.63 8.81
C GLY A 68 10.71 -21.71 10.05
N MET A 69 11.77 -21.79 10.86
CA MET A 69 11.97 -20.97 12.06
C MET A 69 12.35 -19.53 11.68
N GLY A 70 11.79 -18.57 12.42
CA GLY A 70 11.69 -17.15 12.05
C GLY A 70 12.98 -16.43 11.63
N PHE A 71 12.77 -15.33 10.90
CA PHE A 71 13.71 -14.26 10.52
C PHE A 71 15.21 -14.59 10.60
N LEU A 72 15.71 -15.36 9.62
CA LEU A 72 17.14 -15.60 9.47
C LEU A 72 17.82 -14.40 8.78
N GLN A 73 18.29 -13.43 9.57
CA GLN A 73 19.06 -12.30 9.05
C GLN A 73 20.39 -12.75 8.39
N ASN A 74 20.89 -13.92 8.75
CA ASN A 74 22.17 -14.47 8.29
C ASN A 74 22.01 -15.60 7.26
N ALA A 75 20.87 -15.70 6.58
CA ALA A 75 20.72 -16.68 5.51
C ALA A 75 21.74 -16.38 4.38
N PRO A 76 22.26 -17.41 3.67
CA PRO A 76 23.12 -17.21 2.52
C PRO A 76 22.43 -16.33 1.46
N GLN A 77 23.20 -15.51 0.72
CA GLN A 77 22.66 -14.65 -0.34
C GLN A 77 21.84 -15.44 -1.37
N GLU A 78 22.26 -16.66 -1.70
CA GLU A 78 21.55 -17.54 -2.62
C GLU A 78 20.10 -17.85 -2.18
N LYS A 79 19.85 -17.96 -0.87
CA LYS A 79 18.50 -18.17 -0.33
C LYS A 79 17.66 -16.90 -0.47
N PHE A 80 18.24 -15.72 -0.27
CA PHE A 80 17.58 -14.44 -0.53
C PHE A 80 17.25 -14.26 -2.02
N ASP A 81 18.18 -14.63 -2.90
CA ASP A 81 17.98 -14.53 -4.36
C ASP A 81 16.89 -15.51 -4.83
N ALA A 82 16.87 -16.73 -4.29
CA ALA A 82 15.82 -17.71 -4.54
C ALA A 82 14.44 -17.21 -4.06
N LEU A 83 14.38 -16.61 -2.87
CA LEU A 83 13.14 -16.01 -2.37
C LEU A 83 12.69 -14.83 -3.26
N ALA A 84 13.61 -13.94 -3.65
CA ALA A 84 13.32 -12.83 -4.54
C ALA A 84 12.81 -13.29 -5.91
N LYS A 85 13.40 -14.35 -6.48
CA LYS A 85 12.92 -14.98 -7.71
C LYS A 85 11.50 -15.54 -7.54
N SER A 86 11.24 -16.19 -6.40
CA SER A 86 9.93 -16.77 -6.10
C SER A 86 8.86 -15.69 -5.93
N CYS A 87 9.18 -14.62 -5.20
CA CYS A 87 8.30 -13.46 -5.05
C CYS A 87 8.01 -12.77 -6.39
N ARG A 88 9.03 -12.52 -7.23
CA ARG A 88 8.82 -11.95 -8.57
C ARG A 88 7.90 -12.81 -9.45
N CYS A 89 8.02 -14.14 -9.37
CA CYS A 89 7.11 -15.04 -10.06
C CYS A 89 5.67 -14.88 -9.58
N LEU A 90 5.44 -14.91 -8.26
CA LEU A 90 4.09 -14.82 -7.70
C LEU A 90 3.44 -13.47 -7.97
N VAL A 91 4.22 -12.39 -7.86
CA VAL A 91 3.74 -11.04 -8.16
C VAL A 91 3.36 -10.92 -9.63
N LYS A 92 4.20 -11.42 -10.53
CA LYS A 92 3.89 -11.44 -11.96
C LYS A 92 2.56 -12.16 -12.24
N ASP A 93 2.40 -13.39 -11.73
CA ASP A 93 1.17 -14.17 -11.90
C ASP A 93 -0.06 -13.41 -11.36
N VAL A 94 0.06 -12.74 -10.20
CA VAL A 94 -1.05 -11.95 -9.63
C VAL A 94 -1.34 -10.69 -10.47
N MET A 95 -0.33 -9.97 -10.92
CA MET A 95 -0.50 -8.78 -11.75
C MET A 95 -1.08 -9.09 -13.15
N GLU A 96 -0.93 -10.32 -13.65
CA GLU A 96 -1.56 -10.79 -14.87
C GLU A 96 -3.05 -11.15 -14.69
N LEU A 97 -3.46 -11.50 -13.47
CA LEU A 97 -4.80 -12.00 -13.17
C LEU A 97 -5.72 -10.95 -12.52
N TYR A 98 -5.16 -9.94 -11.88
CA TYR A 98 -5.92 -9.00 -11.04
C TYR A 98 -5.59 -7.55 -11.37
N GLN A 99 -6.55 -6.66 -11.10
CA GLN A 99 -6.35 -5.22 -11.28
C GLN A 99 -5.35 -4.69 -10.23
N PRO A 100 -4.49 -3.73 -10.57
CA PRO A 100 -3.54 -3.14 -9.63
C PRO A 100 -4.20 -2.65 -8.33
N GLN A 101 -5.40 -2.09 -8.40
CA GLN A 101 -6.16 -1.60 -7.24
C GLN A 101 -6.56 -2.74 -6.27
N ASP A 102 -6.93 -3.90 -6.81
CA ASP A 102 -7.27 -5.08 -6.00
C ASP A 102 -6.02 -5.59 -5.28
N VAL A 103 -4.87 -5.58 -5.96
CA VAL A 103 -3.57 -5.96 -5.39
C VAL A 103 -3.14 -5.00 -4.28
N ILE A 104 -3.26 -3.68 -4.50
CA ILE A 104 -2.93 -2.66 -3.50
C ILE A 104 -3.80 -2.82 -2.25
N THR A 105 -5.11 -3.01 -2.44
CA THR A 105 -6.07 -3.25 -1.36
C THR A 105 -5.67 -4.50 -0.58
N ALA A 106 -5.52 -5.64 -1.27
CA ALA A 106 -5.13 -6.90 -0.65
C ALA A 106 -3.84 -6.80 0.15
N VAL A 107 -2.80 -6.17 -0.42
CA VAL A 107 -1.50 -6.04 0.26
C VAL A 107 -1.59 -5.13 1.48
N THR A 108 -2.31 -4.01 1.37
CA THR A 108 -2.51 -3.06 2.47
C THR A 108 -3.23 -3.70 3.65
N TYR A 109 -4.21 -4.57 3.40
CA TYR A 109 -4.97 -5.17 4.49
C TYR A 109 -4.38 -6.49 4.99
N LEU A 110 -3.90 -7.38 4.12
CA LEU A 110 -3.32 -8.66 4.56
C LEU A 110 -2.04 -8.48 5.37
N TYR A 111 -1.22 -7.49 5.00
CA TYR A 111 0.16 -7.45 5.45
C TYR A 111 0.54 -6.17 6.20
N LYS A 112 -0.26 -5.09 6.15
CA LYS A 112 -0.09 -3.93 7.07
C LYS A 112 -1.04 -3.92 8.25
N HIS A 113 -2.13 -4.70 8.26
CA HIS A 113 -2.91 -4.85 9.49
C HIS A 113 -2.13 -5.74 10.45
N ARG A 114 -1.63 -5.10 11.51
CA ARG A 114 -0.86 -5.73 12.57
C ARG A 114 -1.66 -6.90 13.17
N PRO A 115 -0.98 -7.93 13.71
CA PRO A 115 -1.61 -9.07 14.42
C PRO A 115 -2.43 -8.69 15.68
N HIS A 116 -2.70 -7.40 15.92
CA HIS A 116 -3.48 -6.87 17.04
C HIS A 116 -4.61 -5.91 16.59
N ALA A 117 -4.94 -5.87 15.30
CA ALA A 117 -6.19 -5.21 14.89
C ALA A 117 -7.35 -6.13 15.26
N GLU A 118 -8.09 -5.77 16.32
CA GLU A 118 -9.20 -6.58 16.84
C GLU A 118 -10.38 -6.69 15.86
N THR A 119 -10.44 -5.81 14.85
CA THR A 119 -11.48 -5.79 13.83
C THR A 119 -10.93 -5.45 12.46
N LEU A 120 -11.38 -6.21 11.46
CA LEU A 120 -11.16 -5.89 10.04
C LEU A 120 -12.02 -4.70 9.66
N SER A 121 -11.48 -3.78 8.84
CA SER A 121 -12.26 -2.63 8.40
C SER A 121 -13.44 -3.06 7.49
N PRO A 122 -14.57 -2.33 7.50
CA PRO A 122 -15.71 -2.64 6.62
C PRO A 122 -15.31 -2.72 5.14
N GLU A 123 -14.38 -1.87 4.69
CA GLU A 123 -13.88 -1.84 3.32
C GLU A 123 -13.09 -3.11 2.99
N PHE A 124 -12.32 -3.64 3.94
CA PHE A 124 -11.66 -4.93 3.75
C PHE A 124 -12.67 -6.07 3.70
N MET A 125 -13.69 -6.05 4.55
CA MET A 125 -14.73 -7.09 4.52
C MET A 125 -15.52 -7.05 3.20
N GLU A 126 -15.81 -5.86 2.68
CA GLU A 126 -16.43 -5.70 1.37
C GLU A 126 -15.51 -6.24 0.26
N PHE A 127 -14.22 -5.89 0.28
CA PHE A 127 -13.24 -6.42 -0.65
C PHE A 127 -13.12 -7.95 -0.55
N TYR A 128 -12.98 -8.50 0.65
CA TYR A 128 -12.87 -9.93 0.92
C TYR A 128 -14.10 -10.69 0.41
N ASN A 129 -15.29 -10.13 0.60
CA ASN A 129 -16.56 -10.72 0.13
C ASN A 129 -16.80 -10.51 -1.37
N SER A 130 -16.03 -9.64 -2.02
CA SER A 130 -16.07 -9.48 -3.48
C SER A 130 -15.46 -10.70 -4.18
N LYS A 131 -15.95 -11.02 -5.38
CA LYS A 131 -15.41 -12.13 -6.20
C LYS A 131 -13.91 -11.97 -6.46
N ASN A 132 -13.46 -10.76 -6.78
CA ASN A 132 -12.05 -10.48 -7.09
C ASN A 132 -11.18 -10.58 -5.85
N GLY A 133 -11.59 -9.95 -4.74
CA GLY A 133 -10.83 -9.98 -3.50
C GLY A 133 -10.72 -11.38 -2.93
N HIS A 134 -11.83 -12.12 -2.83
CA HIS A 134 -11.78 -13.52 -2.37
C HIS A 134 -10.85 -14.38 -3.23
N SER A 135 -10.97 -14.28 -4.56
CA SER A 135 -10.14 -15.04 -5.51
C SER A 135 -8.65 -14.68 -5.37
N LEU A 136 -8.31 -13.40 -5.27
CA LEU A 136 -6.94 -12.91 -5.12
C LEU A 136 -6.32 -13.44 -3.83
N LEU A 137 -7.01 -13.27 -2.71
CA LEU A 137 -6.53 -13.70 -1.40
C LEU A 137 -6.37 -15.23 -1.34
N THR A 138 -7.30 -15.96 -1.95
CA THR A 138 -7.22 -17.41 -2.12
C THR A 138 -6.02 -17.79 -2.97
N TYR A 139 -5.79 -17.11 -4.08
CA TYR A 139 -4.68 -17.39 -5.00
C TYR A 139 -3.33 -17.27 -4.28
N ILE A 140 -3.12 -16.18 -3.55
CA ILE A 140 -1.87 -15.90 -2.81
C ILE A 140 -1.68 -16.90 -1.66
N SER A 141 -2.77 -17.27 -0.96
CA SER A 141 -2.74 -18.19 0.19
C SER A 141 -2.70 -19.67 -0.19
N THR A 142 -2.93 -20.03 -1.46
CA THR A 142 -2.90 -21.42 -1.94
C THR A 142 -1.46 -21.97 -2.07
N PRO A 143 -1.11 -23.10 -1.40
CA PRO A 143 0.24 -23.66 -1.46
C PRO A 143 0.72 -24.08 -2.85
N SER A 144 -0.15 -24.59 -3.72
CA SER A 144 0.25 -25.03 -5.07
C SER A 144 0.71 -23.88 -5.95
N ASN A 145 0.06 -22.70 -5.84
CA ASN A 145 0.47 -21.49 -6.56
C ASN A 145 1.84 -21.01 -6.11
N ARG A 146 2.12 -21.07 -4.80
CA ARG A 146 3.45 -20.77 -4.26
C ARG A 146 4.49 -21.80 -4.71
N LYS A 147 4.19 -23.10 -4.64
CA LYS A 147 5.10 -24.15 -5.11
C LYS A 147 5.43 -24.00 -6.60
N LYS A 148 4.46 -23.64 -7.44
CA LYS A 148 4.66 -23.30 -8.85
C LYS A 148 5.72 -22.21 -9.05
N CYS A 149 5.77 -21.23 -8.14
CA CYS A 149 6.74 -20.15 -8.16
C CYS A 149 8.06 -20.45 -7.42
N GLY A 150 8.31 -21.69 -6.98
CA GLY A 150 9.58 -22.07 -6.37
C GLY A 150 9.67 -21.82 -4.86
N PHE A 151 8.56 -21.51 -4.19
CA PHE A 151 8.51 -21.52 -2.73
C PHE A 151 8.56 -22.96 -2.22
N VAL A 152 9.76 -23.42 -1.90
CA VAL A 152 10.05 -24.75 -1.35
C VAL A 152 10.70 -24.58 0.01
N ARG A 153 10.28 -25.40 0.98
CA ARG A 153 10.99 -25.60 2.25
C ARG A 153 11.71 -26.93 2.16
#